data_AF-A0A969JDG4-F1
#
_entry.id   AF-A0A969JDG4-F1
#
_cell.length_a   1.000
_cell.length_b   1.000
_cell.length_c   1.000
_cell.angle_alpha   90.00
_cell.angle_beta   90.00
_cell.angle_gamma   90.00
#
_symmetry.space_group_name_H-M   'P 1'
#
loop_
_entity.id
_entity.type
_entity.pdbx_description
1 polymer ?
#
loop_
_entity_poly.entity_id
_entity_poly.type
_entity_poly.pdbx_seq_one_letter_code
_entity_poly.pdbx_strand_id
1 'polypeptide(L)'
;MDINASIIDQRLEKVVGAIATRAAEQLGIADPVQLKSLAFVYLCVETILDLEEAPTFDCLTEGGGDFGVDAIHISEEHDGEFTISLFQGKYKQKLDGSSAFPENGIKALIDAINYLFDPAAKVESINPRL
;
A
#
# COMPACT_ATOMS: atom_id res chain seq x y z
N MET A 1 6.03 -8.55 -26.04
CA MET A 1 5.69 -9.05 -24.69
C MET A 1 6.96 -8.94 -23.87
N ASP A 2 6.96 -8.10 -22.84
CA ASP A 2 8.11 -7.93 -21.96
C ASP A 2 8.12 -9.08 -20.95
N ILE A 3 9.22 -9.84 -20.93
CA ILE A 3 9.40 -11.00 -20.04
C ILE A 3 9.40 -10.54 -18.58
N ASN A 4 10.00 -9.39 -18.28
CA ASN A 4 10.08 -8.87 -16.92
C ASN A 4 8.68 -8.51 -16.39
N ALA A 5 7.89 -7.82 -17.21
CA ALA A 5 6.50 -7.52 -16.88
C ALA A 5 5.67 -8.80 -16.63
N SER A 6 5.93 -9.84 -17.43
CA SER A 6 5.24 -11.13 -17.29
C SER A 6 5.61 -11.86 -15.99
N ILE A 7 6.87 -11.75 -15.53
CA ILE A 7 7.33 -12.31 -14.26
C ILE A 7 6.65 -11.61 -13.08
N ILE A 8 6.57 -10.27 -13.11
CA ILE A 8 5.88 -9.50 -12.08
C ILE A 8 4.41 -9.91 -12.00
N ASP A 9 3.71 -10.01 -13.14
CA ASP A 9 2.31 -10.42 -13.16
C ASP A 9 2.10 -11.81 -12.55
N GLN A 10 2.94 -12.79 -12.91
CA GLN A 10 2.86 -14.14 -12.32
C GLN A 10 3.11 -14.13 -10.82
N ARG A 11 4.05 -13.31 -10.34
CA ARG A 11 4.29 -13.16 -8.89
C ARG A 11 3.08 -12.56 -8.20
N LEU A 12 2.44 -11.54 -8.79
CA LEU A 12 1.23 -10.93 -8.24
C LEU A 12 0.08 -11.93 -8.17
N GLU A 13 -0.14 -12.76 -9.18
CA GLU A 13 -1.19 -13.81 -9.10
C GLU A 13 -0.98 -14.75 -7.91
N LYS A 14 0.27 -15.11 -7.61
CA LYS A 14 0.59 -15.93 -6.43
C LYS A 14 0.26 -15.20 -5.13
N VAL A 15 0.62 -13.92 -5.03
CA VAL A 15 0.32 -13.09 -3.84
C VAL A 15 -1.19 -12.92 -3.68
N VAL A 16 -1.93 -12.65 -4.76
CA VAL A 16 -3.40 -12.59 -4.75
C VAL A 16 -3.97 -13.86 -4.16
N GLY A 17 -3.51 -15.03 -4.60
CA GLY A 17 -3.95 -16.32 -4.06
C GLY A 17 -3.68 -16.49 -2.55
N ALA A 18 -2.61 -15.90 -2.02
CA ALA A 18 -2.27 -15.95 -0.60
C ALA A 18 -3.12 -14.99 0.25
N ILE A 19 -3.41 -13.79 -0.26
CA ILE A 19 -4.06 -12.74 0.54
C ILE A 19 -5.57 -12.61 0.30
N ALA A 20 -6.13 -13.23 -0.75
CA ALA A 20 -7.52 -13.01 -1.17
C ALA A 20 -8.56 -13.25 -0.07
N THR A 21 -8.42 -14.33 0.71
CA THR A 21 -9.34 -14.62 1.82
C THR A 21 -9.30 -13.52 2.88
N ARG A 22 -8.10 -13.14 3.32
CA ARG A 22 -7.91 -12.10 4.35
C ARG A 22 -8.36 -10.73 3.86
N ALA A 23 -8.13 -10.41 2.58
CA ALA A 23 -8.60 -9.18 1.94
C ALA A 23 -10.13 -9.11 1.87
N ALA A 24 -10.80 -10.22 1.53
CA ALA A 24 -12.26 -10.26 1.52
C ALA A 24 -12.84 -10.10 2.93
N GLU A 25 -12.27 -10.78 3.93
CA GLU A 25 -12.77 -10.79 5.30
C GLU A 25 -12.51 -9.48 6.06
N GLN A 26 -11.32 -8.89 5.90
CA GLN A 26 -10.89 -7.75 6.71
C GLN A 26 -10.99 -6.40 6.01
N LEU A 27 -10.93 -6.38 4.67
CA LEU A 27 -10.95 -5.15 3.86
C LEU A 27 -12.21 -5.07 2.97
N GLY A 28 -12.98 -6.15 2.86
CA GLY A 28 -14.14 -6.20 1.95
C GLY A 28 -13.74 -6.20 0.47
N ILE A 29 -12.46 -6.47 0.16
CA ILE A 29 -11.93 -6.46 -1.20
C ILE A 29 -11.98 -7.86 -1.77
N ALA A 30 -12.83 -8.05 -2.79
CA ALA A 30 -12.94 -9.30 -3.55
C ALA A 30 -12.85 -9.09 -5.07
N ASP A 31 -12.86 -7.83 -5.54
CA ASP A 31 -12.73 -7.53 -6.96
C ASP A 31 -11.31 -7.91 -7.45
N PRO A 32 -11.17 -8.65 -8.56
CA PRO A 32 -9.87 -9.10 -9.04
C PRO A 32 -8.88 -7.96 -9.37
N VAL A 33 -9.37 -6.81 -9.84
CA VAL A 33 -8.51 -5.67 -10.19
C VAL A 33 -8.01 -4.97 -8.94
N GLN A 34 -8.88 -4.78 -7.94
CA GLN A 34 -8.51 -4.24 -6.64
C GLN A 34 -7.57 -5.19 -5.90
N LEU A 35 -7.85 -6.49 -5.87
CA LEU A 35 -6.98 -7.51 -5.28
C LEU A 35 -5.58 -7.49 -5.89
N LYS A 36 -5.48 -7.35 -7.22
CA LYS A 36 -4.19 -7.31 -7.89
C LYS A 36 -3.41 -6.02 -7.58
N SER A 37 -4.12 -4.91 -7.41
CA SER A 37 -3.51 -3.63 -6.99
C SER A 37 -3.02 -3.72 -5.54
N LEU A 38 -3.83 -4.28 -4.65
CA LEU A 38 -3.48 -4.54 -3.25
C LEU A 38 -2.27 -5.48 -3.13
N ALA A 39 -2.28 -6.58 -3.89
CA ALA A 39 -1.18 -7.54 -3.94
C ALA A 39 0.14 -6.90 -4.40
N PHE A 40 0.08 -5.89 -5.27
CA PHE A 40 1.26 -5.14 -5.69
C PHE A 40 1.83 -4.30 -4.55
N VAL A 41 0.98 -3.58 -3.81
CA VAL A 41 1.40 -2.82 -2.62
C VAL A 41 1.97 -3.76 -1.57
N TYR A 42 1.27 -4.86 -1.26
CA TYR A 42 1.76 -5.91 -0.36
C TYR A 42 3.16 -6.40 -0.77
N LEU A 43 3.37 -6.73 -2.05
CA LEU A 43 4.66 -7.23 -2.51
C LEU A 43 5.77 -6.18 -2.35
N CYS A 44 5.48 -4.91 -2.60
CA CYS A 44 6.43 -3.83 -2.38
C CYS A 44 6.80 -3.67 -0.90
N VAL A 45 5.81 -3.71 0.00
CA VAL A 45 6.02 -3.62 1.45
C VAL A 45 6.85 -4.81 1.94
N GLU A 46 6.46 -6.04 1.58
CA GLU A 46 7.17 -7.28 1.89
C GLU A 46 8.64 -7.19 1.46
N THR A 47 8.88 -6.75 0.21
CA THR A 47 10.23 -6.75 -0.37
C THR A 47 11.11 -5.62 0.16
N ILE A 48 10.56 -4.43 0.40
CA ILE A 48 11.34 -3.25 0.81
C ILE A 48 11.66 -3.30 2.31
N LEU A 49 10.70 -3.76 3.12
CA LEU A 49 10.84 -3.81 4.58
C LEU A 49 11.31 -5.17 5.09
N ASP A 50 11.42 -6.19 4.22
CA ASP A 50 11.80 -7.57 4.55
C ASP A 50 10.92 -8.15 5.68
N LEU A 51 9.61 -7.96 5.55
CA LEU A 51 8.61 -8.37 6.54
C LEU A 51 8.02 -9.74 6.20
N GLU A 52 7.58 -10.47 7.24
CA GLU A 52 6.80 -11.69 7.08
C GLU A 52 5.35 -11.41 6.63
N GLU A 53 4.62 -12.45 6.22
CA GLU A 53 3.31 -12.29 5.58
C GLU A 53 2.26 -11.60 6.47
N ALA A 54 2.20 -11.98 7.74
CA ALA A 54 1.25 -11.42 8.70
C ALA A 54 1.45 -9.91 8.93
N PRO A 55 2.64 -9.43 9.36
CA PRO A 55 2.88 -8.00 9.57
C PRO A 55 2.81 -7.19 8.27
N THR A 56 3.20 -7.76 7.12
CA THR A 56 3.07 -7.07 5.82
C THR A 56 1.62 -6.71 5.54
N PHE A 57 0.68 -7.65 5.73
CA PHE A 57 -0.72 -7.38 5.46
C PHE A 57 -1.33 -6.35 6.42
N ASP A 58 -0.86 -6.33 7.67
CA ASP A 58 -1.34 -5.38 8.68
C ASP A 58 -0.89 -3.93 8.38
N CYS A 59 0.17 -3.75 7.58
CA CYS A 59 0.58 -2.44 7.11
C CYS A 59 -0.37 -1.83 6.06
N LEU A 60 -1.22 -2.64 5.40
CA LEU A 60 -2.02 -2.18 4.26
C LEU A 60 -3.20 -1.32 4.70
N THR A 61 -3.28 -0.13 4.12
CA THR A 61 -4.28 0.90 4.42
C THR A 61 -5.24 1.04 3.24
N GLU A 62 -6.01 -0.01 2.97
CA GLU A 62 -7.07 0.04 1.97
C GLU A 62 -8.35 0.64 2.56
N GLY A 63 -8.98 1.56 1.82
CA GLY A 63 -10.26 2.16 2.17
C GLY A 63 -10.27 3.68 2.08
N GLY A 64 -11.47 4.28 2.03
CA GLY A 64 -11.60 5.73 2.01
C GLY A 64 -11.08 6.38 3.30
N GLY A 65 -10.49 7.57 3.20
CA GLY A 65 -9.93 8.31 4.35
C GLY A 65 -8.49 7.92 4.71
N ASP A 66 -7.78 7.27 3.79
CA ASP A 66 -6.37 6.87 3.88
C ASP A 66 -5.39 7.98 3.46
N PHE A 67 -5.90 9.16 3.07
CA PHE A 67 -5.13 10.27 2.50
C PHE A 67 -4.24 9.87 1.31
N GLY A 68 -4.60 8.80 0.60
CA GLY A 68 -3.83 8.25 -0.50
C GLY A 68 -2.55 7.51 -0.09
N VAL A 69 -2.40 7.14 1.18
CA VAL A 69 -1.40 6.19 1.67
C VAL A 69 -1.96 4.79 1.51
N ASP A 70 -1.27 3.93 0.77
CA ASP A 70 -1.73 2.56 0.50
C ASP A 70 -1.14 1.54 1.50
N ALA A 71 -0.06 1.90 2.21
CA ALA A 71 0.41 1.19 3.40
C ALA A 71 1.21 2.09 4.36
N ILE A 72 1.13 1.81 5.65
CA ILE A 72 1.93 2.45 6.71
C ILE A 72 2.65 1.40 7.55
N HIS A 73 3.92 1.64 7.84
CA HIS A 73 4.71 0.83 8.74
C HIS A 73 5.43 1.73 9.75
N ILE A 74 5.40 1.32 11.02
CA ILE A 74 6.10 1.99 12.12
C ILE A 74 7.12 0.99 12.65
N SER A 75 8.41 1.32 12.59
CA SER A 75 9.46 0.45 13.12
C SER A 75 9.40 0.38 14.64
N GLU A 76 10.08 -0.62 15.20
CA GLU A 76 10.40 -0.60 16.62
C GLU A 76 11.19 0.66 16.97
N GLU A 77 11.03 1.13 18.21
CA GLU A 77 11.78 2.24 18.77
C GLU A 77 13.21 1.80 19.07
N HIS A 78 14.17 2.56 18.57
CA HIS A 78 15.58 2.39 18.86
C HIS A 78 16.15 3.74 19.32
N ASP A 79 16.65 3.80 20.56
CA ASP A 79 17.22 5.00 21.18
C ASP A 79 16.29 6.23 21.19
N GLY A 80 14.98 6.03 21.39
CA GLY A 80 14.00 7.13 21.42
C GLY A 80 13.56 7.60 20.03
N GLU A 81 14.04 6.97 18.97
CA GLU A 81 13.67 7.25 17.59
C GLU A 81 13.00 6.03 16.96
N PHE A 82 12.05 6.27 16.07
CA PHE A 82 11.43 5.23 15.27
C PHE A 82 11.18 5.76 13.86
N THR A 83 11.14 4.86 12.89
CA THR A 83 10.96 5.19 11.48
C THR A 83 9.54 4.89 11.06
N ILE A 84 8.89 5.86 10.41
CA ILE A 84 7.60 5.66 9.76
C ILE A 84 7.83 5.58 8.25
N SER A 85 7.38 4.49 7.65
CA SER A 85 7.43 4.26 6.21
C SER A 85 6.02 4.37 5.64
N LEU A 86 5.81 5.33 4.75
CA LEU A 86 4.57 5.52 4.00
C LEU A 86 4.74 5.00 2.58
N PHE A 87 3.83 4.15 2.13
CA PHE A 87 3.84 3.60 0.78
C PHE A 87 2.65 4.16 0.00
N GLN A 88 2.92 4.51 -1.25
CA GLN A 88 1.89 4.78 -2.23
C GLN A 88 2.20 4.00 -3.50
N GLY A 89 1.31 3.08 -3.85
CA GLY A 89 1.40 2.21 -5.01
C GLY A 89 0.42 2.60 -6.11
N LYS A 90 0.87 2.47 -7.36
CA LYS A 90 -0.01 2.54 -8.53
C LYS A 90 0.33 1.43 -9.49
N TYR A 91 -0.51 0.40 -9.50
CA TYR A 91 -0.39 -0.70 -10.45
C TYR A 91 -1.26 -0.44 -11.69
N LYS A 92 -0.71 -0.69 -12.87
CA LYS A 92 -1.41 -0.56 -14.15
C LYS A 92 -1.50 -1.94 -14.79
N GLN A 93 -2.68 -2.29 -15.31
CA GLN A 93 -2.87 -3.55 -16.05
C GLN A 93 -2.04 -3.60 -17.34
N LYS A 94 -1.71 -2.45 -17.93
CA LYS A 94 -0.80 -2.34 -19.06
C LYS A 94 0.57 -1.92 -18.57
N LEU A 95 1.51 -2.86 -18.62
CA LEU A 95 2.91 -2.67 -18.23
C LEU A 95 3.77 -2.29 -19.46
N ASP A 96 3.33 -1.30 -20.24
CA ASP A 96 4.04 -0.81 -21.43
C ASP A 96 4.99 0.35 -21.13
N GLY A 97 5.10 0.75 -19.85
CA GLY A 97 5.96 1.85 -19.40
C GLY A 97 5.47 3.25 -19.78
N SER A 98 4.26 3.39 -20.33
CA SER A 98 3.71 4.70 -20.75
C SER A 98 3.02 5.47 -19.62
N SER A 99 2.81 4.84 -18.47
CA SER A 99 2.11 5.43 -17.33
C SER A 99 3.09 6.03 -16.33
N ALA A 100 3.07 7.35 -16.19
CA ALA A 100 3.78 8.05 -15.13
C ALA A 100 2.97 8.02 -13.82
N PHE A 101 3.68 8.22 -12.70
CA PHE A 101 3.02 8.43 -11.40
C PHE A 101 2.28 9.78 -11.40
N PRO A 102 1.01 9.84 -10.98
CA PRO A 102 0.22 11.06 -11.07
C PRO A 102 0.64 12.10 -10.03
N GLU A 103 0.71 13.38 -10.42
CA GLU A 103 1.01 14.52 -9.54
C GLU A 103 0.06 14.58 -8.33
N ASN A 104 -1.23 14.33 -8.55
CA ASN A 104 -2.22 14.32 -7.47
C ASN A 104 -1.94 13.25 -6.42
N GLY A 105 -1.30 12.13 -6.79
CA GLY A 105 -0.88 11.10 -5.84
C GLY A 105 0.20 11.64 -4.90
N ILE A 106 1.21 12.31 -5.47
CA ILE A 106 2.31 12.92 -4.71
C ILE A 106 1.78 14.01 -3.77
N LYS A 107 0.88 14.87 -4.25
CA LYS A 107 0.23 15.90 -3.42
C LYS A 107 -0.52 15.28 -2.25
N ALA A 108 -1.31 14.23 -2.50
CA ALA A 108 -2.03 13.52 -1.45
C ALA A 108 -1.09 12.95 -0.38
N LEU A 109 0.05 12.36 -0.77
CA LEU A 109 1.04 11.86 0.18
C LEU A 109 1.68 12.99 1.03
N ILE A 110 1.98 14.14 0.41
CA ILE A 110 2.47 15.31 1.14
C ILE A 110 1.44 15.80 2.15
N ASP A 111 0.16 15.86 1.75
CA ASP A 111 -0.93 16.24 2.64
C ASP A 111 -1.11 15.22 3.77
N ALA A 112 -0.98 13.92 3.49
CA ALA A 112 -1.01 12.86 4.50
C ALA A 112 0.05 13.07 5.59
N ILE A 113 1.28 13.47 5.23
CA ILE A 113 2.34 13.80 6.18
C ILE A 113 1.89 14.95 7.10
N ASN A 114 1.24 15.99 6.56
CA ASN A 114 0.71 17.08 7.38
C ASN A 114 -0.36 16.55 8.35
N TYR A 115 -1.30 15.73 7.88
CA TYR A 115 -2.38 15.21 8.74
C TYR A 115 -1.89 14.23 9.82
N LEU A 116 -0.88 13.41 9.52
CA LEU A 116 -0.34 12.41 10.44
C LEU A 116 0.58 13.02 11.50
N PHE A 117 1.29 14.11 11.17
CA PHE A 117 2.35 14.65 12.04
C PHE A 117 2.11 16.06 12.56
N ASP A 118 1.08 16.77 12.10
CA ASP A 118 0.68 18.04 12.69
C ASP A 118 -0.42 17.80 13.75
N PRO A 119 -0.10 17.92 15.06
CA PRO A 119 -1.10 17.74 16.13
C PRO A 119 -2.19 18.82 16.12
N ALA A 120 -2.02 19.92 15.38
CA ALA A 120 -3.04 20.95 15.19
C ALA A 120 -3.92 20.73 13.96
N ALA A 121 -3.62 19.74 13.11
CA ALA A 121 -4.41 19.44 11.93
C ALA A 121 -5.82 18.99 12.31
N LYS A 122 -6.82 19.57 11.64
CA LYS A 122 -8.22 19.17 11.80
C LYS A 122 -8.53 18.04 10.82
N VAL A 123 -8.72 16.84 11.35
CA VAL A 123 -9.11 15.66 10.59
C VAL A 123 -10.60 15.36 10.84
N GLU A 124 -11.42 15.36 9.79
CA GLU A 124 -12.86 15.09 9.90
C GLU A 124 -13.16 13.57 9.94
N SER A 125 -12.39 12.76 9.20
CA SER A 125 -12.44 11.29 9.24
C SER A 125 -11.07 10.70 8.87
N ILE A 126 -10.70 9.59 9.49
CA ILE A 126 -9.44 8.87 9.26
C ILE A 126 -9.72 7.38 9.07
N ASN A 127 -8.98 6.72 8.17
CA ASN A 127 -9.03 5.27 8.03
C ASN A 127 -8.63 4.61 9.37
N PRO A 128 -9.41 3.66 9.93
CA PRO A 128 -9.08 3.00 11.20
C PRO A 128 -7.75 2.23 11.24
N ARG A 129 -7.15 1.98 10.06
CA ARG A 129 -5.85 1.33 9.91
C ARG A 129 -4.67 2.31 9.84
N LEU A 130 -4.93 3.63 9.85
CA LEU A 130 -3.91 4.69 9.97
C LEU A 130 -3.65 5.05 11.44
#